data_AF-A0A956S5B4-F1
#
_entry.id   AF-A0A956S5B4-F1
#
_cell.length_a   1.000
_cell.length_b   1.000
_cell.length_c   1.000
_cell.angle_alpha   90.00
_cell.angle_beta   90.00
_cell.angle_gamma   90.00
#
_symmetry.space_group_name_H-M   'P 1'
#
loop_
_entity.id
_entity.type
_entity.pdbx_description
1 polymer ?
#
loop_
_entity_poly.entity_id
_entity_poly.type
_entity_poly.pdbx_seq_one_letter_code
_entity_poly.pdbx_strand_id
1 'polypeptide(L)'
;MHCDEIQRYLCDYVDNELPQTLQQVVDEHCEQCIQCKNIIAEYKKTSLLLQLRAVPDPGDTYFENTWNVVTERMRARTLAMPNIALPSQSTSWLTRFMRRPVLAFATAAMVIFVSITGYYLLKDMQNTEEYVDNDIEYIVLPANWQPEPPDFGVVPTSFQPEAEFSAYSRAAIGGIDPISKSAVFQQVESVAK
;
A
#
# COMPACT_ATOMS: atom_id res chain seq x y z
N MET A 1 6.86 -12.39 -23.06
CA MET A 1 6.77 -12.30 -21.59
C MET A 1 5.51 -11.51 -21.24
N HIS A 2 4.72 -11.98 -20.28
CA HIS A 2 3.48 -11.30 -19.92
C HIS A 2 3.74 -10.14 -18.96
N CYS A 3 2.83 -9.15 -18.91
CA CYS A 3 2.99 -7.97 -18.05
C CYS A 3 3.19 -8.36 -16.57
N ASP A 4 2.47 -9.38 -16.08
CA ASP A 4 2.55 -9.84 -14.69
C ASP A 4 3.93 -10.41 -14.33
N GLU A 5 4.62 -11.01 -15.30
CA GLU A 5 5.96 -11.55 -15.11
C GLU A 5 6.99 -10.41 -15.07
N ILE A 6 6.87 -9.45 -16.00
CA ILE A 6 7.75 -8.27 -16.09
C ILE A 6 7.64 -7.42 -14.82
N GLN A 7 6.43 -7.23 -14.28
CA GLN A 7 6.20 -6.43 -13.08
C GLN A 7 7.04 -6.88 -11.88
N ARG A 8 7.34 -8.18 -11.76
CA ARG A 8 8.18 -8.71 -10.67
C ARG A 8 9.64 -8.30 -10.77
N TYR A 9 10.11 -7.92 -11.97
CA TYR A 9 11.49 -7.53 -12.23
C TYR A 9 11.67 -6.01 -12.33
N LEU A 10 10.59 -5.22 -12.30
CA LEU A 10 10.69 -3.77 -12.51
C LEU A 10 11.44 -3.04 -11.40
N CYS A 11 11.35 -3.50 -10.14
CA CYS A 11 12.13 -2.92 -9.03
C CYS A 11 13.63 -3.15 -9.26
N ASP A 12 14.05 -4.40 -9.39
CA ASP A 12 15.43 -4.80 -9.64
C ASP A 12 16.01 -4.15 -10.92
N TYR A 13 15.17 -3.93 -11.94
CA TYR A 13 15.54 -3.22 -13.16
C TYR A 13 15.92 -1.76 -12.87
N VAL A 14 15.12 -1.04 -12.06
CA VAL A 14 15.37 0.37 -11.74
C VAL A 14 16.64 0.54 -10.90
N ASP A 15 16.93 -0.41 -10.03
CA ASP A 15 18.13 -0.42 -9.19
C ASP A 15 19.37 -0.99 -9.89
N ASN A 16 19.25 -1.40 -11.16
CA ASN A 16 20.28 -2.05 -11.98
C ASN A 16 20.82 -3.38 -11.40
N GLU A 17 20.00 -4.11 -10.65
CA GLU A 17 20.35 -5.40 -10.04
C GLU A 17 20.08 -6.60 -10.97
N LEU A 18 19.34 -6.39 -12.07
CA LEU A 18 19.06 -7.45 -13.04
C LEU A 18 20.29 -7.81 -13.90
N PRO A 19 20.46 -9.10 -14.25
CA PRO A 19 21.37 -9.54 -15.29
C PRO A 19 21.08 -8.85 -16.64
N GLN A 20 22.12 -8.57 -17.42
CA GLN A 20 22.01 -7.87 -18.70
C GLN A 20 21.03 -8.53 -19.68
N THR A 21 20.95 -9.87 -19.69
CA THR A 21 20.00 -10.61 -20.53
C THR A 21 18.54 -10.32 -20.16
N LEU A 22 18.24 -10.14 -18.87
CA LEU A 22 16.89 -9.81 -18.40
C LEU A 22 16.58 -8.33 -18.60
N GLN A 23 17.58 -7.45 -18.46
CA GLN A 23 17.41 -6.02 -18.78
C GLN A 23 16.95 -5.83 -20.23
N GLN A 24 17.57 -6.52 -21.19
CA GLN A 24 17.17 -6.48 -22.61
C GLN A 24 15.72 -6.94 -22.83
N VAL A 25 15.29 -7.99 -22.13
CA VAL A 25 13.90 -8.49 -22.22
C VAL A 25 12.90 -7.48 -21.65
N VAL A 26 13.25 -6.81 -20.55
CA VAL A 26 12.42 -5.74 -19.97
C VAL A 26 12.36 -4.53 -20.91
N ASP A 27 13.50 -4.14 -21.50
CA ASP A 27 13.58 -3.04 -22.46
C ASP A 27 12.68 -3.32 -23.68
N GLU A 28 12.82 -4.49 -24.31
CA GLU A 28 12.01 -4.91 -25.47
C GLU A 28 10.50 -4.92 -25.13
N HIS A 29 10.13 -5.41 -23.95
CA HIS A 29 8.74 -5.38 -23.50
C HIS A 29 8.23 -3.94 -23.30
N CYS A 30 9.03 -3.05 -22.72
CA CYS A 30 8.66 -1.66 -22.47
C CYS A 30 8.60 -0.80 -23.74
N GLU A 31 9.23 -1.21 -24.84
CA GLU A 31 9.02 -0.61 -26.15
C GLU A 31 7.60 -0.87 -26.67
N GLN A 32 7.03 -2.04 -26.36
CA GLN A 32 5.72 -2.46 -26.84
C GLN A 32 4.58 -2.16 -25.85
N CYS A 33 4.87 -2.13 -24.54
CA CYS A 33 3.87 -1.99 -23.48
C CYS A 33 3.97 -0.63 -22.76
N ILE A 34 3.02 0.26 -23.09
CA ILE A 34 2.91 1.60 -22.48
C ILE A 34 2.68 1.52 -20.95
N GLN A 35 1.93 0.51 -20.48
CA GLN A 35 1.64 0.35 -19.05
C GLN A 35 2.91 0.08 -18.24
N CYS A 36 3.72 -0.91 -18.65
CA CYS A 36 4.98 -1.22 -17.98
C CYS A 36 5.98 -0.05 -18.07
N LYS A 37 6.01 0.66 -19.20
CA LYS A 37 6.83 1.88 -19.37
C LYS A 37 6.46 2.97 -18.37
N ASN A 38 5.16 3.19 -18.13
CA ASN A 38 4.69 4.17 -17.15
C ASN A 38 5.05 3.78 -15.72
N ILE A 39 4.93 2.49 -15.36
CA ILE A 39 5.33 2.00 -14.03
C ILE A 39 6.83 2.23 -13.78
N ILE A 40 7.68 1.94 -14.76
CA ILE A 40 9.12 2.23 -14.65
C ILE A 40 9.37 3.73 -14.45
N ALA A 41 8.65 4.59 -15.17
CA ALA A 41 8.78 6.04 -15.01
C ALA A 41 8.38 6.50 -13.60
N GLU A 42 7.33 5.91 -13.01
CA GLU A 42 6.91 6.17 -11.62
C GLU A 42 7.95 5.72 -10.60
N TYR A 43 8.54 4.53 -10.77
CA TYR A 43 9.63 4.06 -9.92
C TYR A 43 10.87 4.95 -10.02
N LYS A 44 11.29 5.33 -11.23
CA LYS A 44 12.42 6.26 -11.42
C LYS A 44 12.15 7.62 -10.78
N LYS A 45 10.93 8.14 -10.91
CA LYS A 45 10.51 9.39 -10.25
C LYS A 45 10.57 9.26 -8.73
N THR A 46 10.07 8.16 -8.17
CA THR A 46 10.12 7.90 -6.73
C THR A 46 11.56 7.79 -6.22
N SER A 47 12.41 7.03 -6.92
CA SER A 47 13.83 6.91 -6.60
C SER A 47 14.53 8.27 -6.62
N LEU A 48 14.27 9.10 -7.63
CA LEU A 48 14.79 10.46 -7.71
C LEU A 48 14.30 11.35 -6.56
N LEU A 49 13.03 11.26 -6.16
CA LEU A 49 12.51 11.99 -5.00
C LEU A 49 13.20 11.57 -3.69
N LEU A 50 13.49 10.28 -3.53
CA LEU A 50 14.23 9.77 -2.37
C LEU A 50 15.68 10.23 -2.37
N GLN A 51 16.34 10.28 -3.53
CA GLN A 51 17.70 10.81 -3.68
C GLN A 51 17.78 12.32 -3.45
N LEU A 52 16.77 13.08 -3.91
CA LEU A 52 16.69 14.52 -3.70
C LEU A 52 16.39 14.90 -2.26
N ARG A 53 15.76 14.01 -1.49
CA ARG A 53 15.59 14.18 -0.06
C ARG A 53 16.96 13.97 0.59
N ALA A 54 17.75 15.05 0.63
CA ALA A 54 19.01 15.09 1.34
C ALA A 54 18.76 14.60 2.77
N VAL A 55 19.25 13.40 3.07
CA VAL A 55 19.43 12.98 4.45
C VAL A 55 20.48 13.96 4.99
N PRO A 56 20.15 14.76 6.02
CA PRO A 56 21.14 15.67 6.59
C PRO A 56 22.36 14.86 6.99
N ASP A 57 23.55 15.37 6.66
CA ASP A 57 24.79 14.74 7.09
C ASP A 57 24.77 14.62 8.62
N PRO A 58 24.72 13.41 9.18
CA PRO A 58 24.58 13.23 10.61
C PRO A 58 25.87 13.60 11.36
N GLY A 59 26.96 13.91 10.65
CA GLY A 59 28.26 14.27 11.20
C GLY A 59 29.04 13.09 11.75
N ASP A 60 30.34 13.27 11.95
CA ASP A 60 31.26 12.18 12.33
C ASP A 60 30.88 11.51 13.67
N THR A 61 30.40 12.31 14.63
CA THR A 61 30.02 11.81 15.98
C THR A 61 28.87 10.80 15.94
N TYR A 62 27.96 10.89 14.96
CA TYR A 62 26.86 9.94 14.82
C TYR A 62 27.38 8.56 14.41
N PHE A 63 28.33 8.51 13.47
CA PHE A 63 28.89 7.26 12.98
C PHE A 63 29.73 6.56 14.06
N GLU A 64 30.52 7.31 14.82
CA GLU A 64 31.30 6.76 15.95
C GLU A 64 30.39 6.11 17.00
N ASN A 65 29.33 6.82 17.42
CA ASN A 65 28.37 6.31 18.38
C ASN A 65 27.61 5.09 17.84
N THR A 66 27.19 5.13 16.57
CA THR A 66 26.48 4.01 15.93
C THR A 66 27.37 2.78 15.85
N TRP A 67 28.65 2.94 15.51
CA TRP A 67 29.60 1.84 15.42
C TRP A 67 29.89 1.21 16.79
N ASN A 68 29.96 2.02 17.85
CA ASN A 68 30.09 1.52 19.21
C ASN A 68 28.88 0.64 19.60
N VAL A 69 27.65 1.09 19.30
CA VAL A 69 26.44 0.29 19.56
C VAL A 69 26.40 -1.00 18.74
N VAL A 70 26.78 -0.95 17.46
CA VAL A 70 26.80 -2.13 16.59
C VAL A 70 27.86 -3.13 17.06
N THR A 71 29.07 -2.67 17.37
CA THR A 71 30.16 -3.54 17.83
C THR A 71 29.85 -4.15 19.20
N GLU A 72 29.23 -3.41 20.11
CA GLU A 72 28.78 -3.93 21.39
C GLU A 72 27.70 -5.02 21.20
N ARG A 73 26.72 -4.79 20.31
CA ARG A 73 25.72 -5.81 19.97
C ARG A 73 26.31 -7.03 19.26
N MET A 74 27.30 -6.84 18.39
CA MET A 74 27.99 -7.96 17.75
C MET A 74 28.79 -8.77 18.78
N ARG A 75 29.50 -8.11 19.70
CA ARG A 75 30.19 -8.79 20.81
C ARG A 75 29.23 -9.54 21.72
N ALA A 76 28.09 -8.93 22.06
CA ALA A 76 27.07 -9.60 22.85
C ALA A 76 26.48 -10.84 22.16
N ARG A 77 26.52 -10.91 20.82
CA ARG A 77 26.10 -12.09 20.04
C ARG A 77 27.20 -13.13 19.83
N THR A 78 28.48 -12.72 19.83
CA THR A 78 29.63 -13.63 19.66
C THR A 78 30.11 -14.23 20.97
N LEU A 79 29.78 -13.62 22.11
CA LEU A 79 29.79 -14.36 23.37
C LEU A 79 28.84 -15.54 23.19
N ALA A 80 29.35 -16.75 23.45
CA ALA A 80 28.51 -17.95 23.50
C ALA A 80 27.29 -17.55 24.30
N MET A 81 26.12 -17.51 23.65
CA MET A 81 24.88 -17.26 24.37
C MET A 81 25.00 -18.17 25.58
N PRO A 82 24.95 -17.63 26.83
CA PRO A 82 24.92 -18.51 27.97
C PRO A 82 23.87 -19.54 27.60
N ASN A 83 24.16 -20.81 27.84
CA ASN A 83 23.11 -21.81 27.86
C ASN A 83 22.19 -21.37 29.00
N ILE A 84 21.41 -20.31 28.78
CA ILE A 84 20.11 -20.08 29.32
C ILE A 84 19.46 -21.34 28.81
N ALA A 85 19.55 -22.39 29.63
CA ALA A 85 18.55 -23.40 29.69
C ALA A 85 17.28 -22.58 29.86
N LEU A 86 16.70 -22.17 28.73
CA LEU A 86 15.33 -21.69 28.65
C LEU A 86 14.62 -22.73 29.50
N PRO A 87 14.06 -22.34 30.66
CA PRO A 87 13.49 -23.30 31.59
C PRO A 87 12.61 -24.14 30.72
N SER A 88 13.02 -25.41 30.50
CA SER A 88 12.49 -26.17 29.39
C SER A 88 11.00 -26.11 29.63
N GLN A 89 10.29 -25.42 28.75
CA GLN A 89 8.87 -25.23 28.91
C GLN A 89 8.30 -26.60 28.60
N SER A 90 8.42 -27.48 29.59
CA SER A 90 7.58 -28.61 29.95
C SER A 90 6.18 -28.06 30.22
N THR A 91 5.70 -27.19 29.33
CA THR A 91 4.32 -27.16 28.93
C THR A 91 4.06 -28.56 28.42
N SER A 92 3.53 -29.36 29.33
CA SER A 92 3.21 -30.78 29.17
C SER A 92 2.70 -30.99 27.76
N TRP A 93 3.30 -31.92 27.01
CA TRP A 93 2.83 -32.33 25.68
C TRP A 93 1.30 -32.52 25.62
N LEU A 94 0.67 -32.90 26.75
CA LEU A 94 -0.77 -32.92 26.97
C LEU A 94 -1.51 -31.62 26.62
N THR A 95 -0.99 -30.43 26.94
CA THR A 95 -1.68 -29.15 26.64
C THR A 95 -1.60 -28.79 25.16
N ARG A 96 -0.55 -29.22 24.46
CA ARG A 96 -0.48 -29.12 22.98
C ARG A 96 -1.40 -30.14 22.30
N PHE A 97 -1.53 -31.34 22.86
CA PHE A 97 -2.41 -32.38 22.30
C PHE A 97 -3.90 -32.07 22.50
N MET A 98 -4.29 -31.51 23.65
CA MET A 98 -5.68 -31.14 23.97
C MET A 98 -6.17 -29.86 23.26
N ARG A 99 -5.28 -28.94 22.87
CA ARG A 99 -5.70 -27.68 22.20
C ARG A 99 -6.14 -27.86 20.75
N ARG A 100 -5.60 -28.85 20.03
CA ARG A 100 -5.95 -29.11 18.63
C ARG A 100 -7.39 -29.60 18.41
N PRO A 101 -7.93 -30.56 19.19
CA PRO A 101 -9.32 -30.98 19.02
C PRO A 101 -10.31 -29.91 19.45
N VAL A 102 -10.04 -29.16 20.53
CA VAL A 102 -10.95 -28.10 21.03
C VAL A 102 -11.18 -27.03 19.97
N LEU A 103 -10.13 -26.63 19.24
CA LEU A 103 -10.25 -25.62 18.20
C LEU A 103 -11.06 -26.14 16.98
N ALA A 104 -10.94 -27.42 16.65
CA ALA A 104 -11.74 -28.06 15.60
C ALA A 104 -13.22 -28.22 16.00
N PHE A 105 -13.51 -28.54 17.27
CA PHE A 105 -14.89 -28.60 17.76
C PHE A 105 -15.54 -27.22 17.81
N ALA A 106 -14.79 -26.18 18.19
CA ALA A 106 -15.30 -24.81 18.22
C ALA A 106 -15.70 -24.31 16.82
N THR A 107 -14.88 -24.57 15.80
CA THR A 107 -15.22 -24.18 14.42
C THR A 107 -16.42 -24.96 13.88
N ALA A 108 -16.50 -26.28 14.13
CA ALA A 108 -17.65 -27.09 13.74
C ALA A 108 -18.95 -26.63 14.42
N ALA A 109 -18.91 -26.32 15.72
CA ALA A 109 -20.06 -25.81 16.46
C ALA A 109 -20.53 -24.45 15.91
N MET A 110 -19.59 -23.57 15.53
CA MET A 110 -19.91 -22.27 14.94
C MET A 110 -20.61 -22.42 13.57
N VAL A 111 -20.13 -23.34 12.71
CA VAL A 111 -20.77 -23.61 11.42
C VAL A 111 -22.19 -24.16 11.62
N ILE A 112 -22.37 -25.12 12.53
CA ILE A 112 -23.70 -25.67 12.85
C ILE A 112 -24.63 -24.57 13.37
N PHE A 113 -24.14 -23.71 14.27
CA PHE A 113 -24.93 -22.61 14.82
C PHE A 113 -25.37 -21.61 13.74
N VAL A 114 -24.46 -21.22 12.84
CA VAL A 114 -24.77 -20.33 11.72
C VAL A 114 -25.77 -20.97 10.76
N SER A 115 -25.60 -22.26 10.43
CA SER A 115 -26.54 -22.98 9.56
C SER A 115 -27.94 -23.10 10.17
N ILE A 116 -28.05 -23.41 11.48
CA ILE A 116 -29.34 -23.48 12.17
C ILE A 116 -30.00 -22.10 12.21
N THR A 117 -29.24 -21.06 12.56
CA THR A 117 -29.76 -19.68 12.63
C THR A 117 -30.24 -19.22 11.26
N GLY A 118 -29.46 -19.46 10.19
CA GLY A 118 -29.84 -19.13 8.82
C GLY A 118 -31.10 -19.87 8.36
N TYR A 119 -31.27 -21.14 8.73
CA TYR A 119 -32.48 -21.91 8.43
C TYR A 119 -33.74 -21.29 9.07
N TYR A 120 -33.67 -20.86 10.32
CA TYR A 120 -34.81 -20.22 10.99
C TYR A 120 -35.15 -18.85 10.39
N LEU A 121 -34.14 -18.04 10.03
CA LEU A 121 -34.38 -16.74 9.39
C LEU A 121 -35.03 -16.88 8.00
N LEU A 122 -34.59 -17.86 7.20
CA LEU A 122 -35.21 -18.13 5.90
C LEU A 122 -36.65 -18.63 6.04
N LYS A 123 -36.90 -19.48 7.04
CA LYS A 123 -38.26 -19.96 7.33
C LYS A 123 -39.19 -18.84 7.77
N ASP A 124 -38.69 -17.87 8.54
CA ASP A 124 -39.48 -16.71 8.96
C ASP A 124 -39.87 -15.84 7.77
N MET A 125 -38.92 -15.55 6.86
CA MET A 125 -39.21 -14.77 5.65
C MET A 125 -40.26 -15.43 4.74
N GLN A 126 -40.30 -16.75 4.66
CA GLN A 126 -41.35 -17.46 3.90
C GLN A 126 -42.74 -17.28 4.51
N ASN A 127 -42.86 -17.15 5.83
CA ASN A 127 -44.15 -16.91 6.47
C ASN A 127 -44.61 -15.46 6.31
N THR A 128 -43.69 -14.51 6.13
CA THR A 128 -44.02 -13.09 5.98
C THR A 128 -44.64 -12.75 4.62
N GLU A 129 -44.33 -13.51 3.55
CA GLU A 129 -44.95 -13.29 2.23
C GLU A 129 -46.46 -13.57 2.23
N GLU A 130 -46.98 -14.37 3.16
CA GLU A 130 -48.42 -14.65 3.25
C GLU A 130 -49.23 -13.51 3.91
N TYR A 131 -48.57 -12.51 4.50
CA TYR A 131 -49.26 -11.45 5.26
C TYR A 131 -49.37 -10.10 4.55
N VAL A 132 -48.72 -9.90 3.39
CA VAL A 132 -48.66 -8.57 2.72
C VAL A 132 -49.75 -8.37 1.66
N ASP A 133 -50.52 -9.40 1.28
CA ASP A 133 -51.46 -9.30 0.16
C ASP A 133 -52.87 -8.77 0.51
N ASN A 134 -53.17 -8.49 1.79
CA ASN A 134 -54.55 -8.12 2.18
C ASN A 134 -54.79 -6.64 2.55
N ASP A 135 -53.76 -5.80 2.70
CA ASP A 135 -53.93 -4.40 3.17
C ASP A 135 -53.23 -3.34 2.30
N ILE A 136 -52.81 -3.65 1.07
CA ILE A 136 -52.30 -2.62 0.16
C ILE A 136 -53.48 -1.82 -0.39
N GLU A 137 -53.89 -0.81 0.37
CA GLU A 137 -54.76 0.26 -0.11
C GLU A 137 -54.01 1.01 -1.24
N TYR A 138 -54.35 0.68 -2.49
CA TYR A 138 -53.77 1.33 -3.65
C TYR A 138 -54.07 2.83 -3.59
N ILE A 139 -53.05 3.63 -3.27
CA ILE A 139 -53.10 5.08 -3.46
C ILE A 139 -53.13 5.32 -4.96
N VAL A 140 -54.33 5.52 -5.51
CA VAL A 140 -54.53 5.92 -6.91
C VAL A 140 -53.96 7.32 -7.06
N LEU A 141 -52.72 7.42 -7.53
CA LEU A 141 -52.14 8.69 -7.91
C LEU A 141 -52.95 9.25 -9.09
N PRO A 142 -53.37 10.51 -9.04
CA PRO A 142 -54.09 11.12 -10.14
C PRO A 142 -53.20 11.17 -11.39
N ALA A 143 -53.80 10.98 -12.57
CA ALA A 143 -53.09 10.83 -13.85
C ALA A 143 -52.21 12.03 -14.26
N ASN A 144 -52.24 13.12 -13.51
CA ASN A 144 -51.49 14.34 -13.75
C ASN A 144 -50.36 14.59 -12.74
N TRP A 145 -50.01 13.62 -11.89
CA TRP A 145 -48.89 13.77 -10.98
C TRP A 145 -47.57 13.84 -11.76
N GLN A 146 -46.97 15.02 -11.81
CA GLN A 146 -45.60 15.21 -12.28
C GLN A 146 -44.69 15.32 -11.05
N PRO A 147 -43.63 14.50 -10.93
CA PRO A 147 -42.66 14.68 -9.87
C PRO A 147 -42.05 16.06 -10.02
N GLU A 148 -42.19 16.91 -8.99
CA GLU A 148 -41.45 18.15 -8.95
C GLU A 148 -39.95 17.83 -9.02
N PRO A 149 -39.17 18.51 -9.89
CA PRO A 149 -37.75 18.29 -9.97
C PRO A 149 -37.17 18.56 -8.57
N PRO A 150 -36.32 17.67 -8.04
CA PRO A 150 -35.72 17.87 -6.73
C PRO A 150 -35.05 19.25 -6.69
N ASP A 151 -35.44 20.06 -5.72
CA ASP A 151 -34.90 21.39 -5.47
C ASP A 151 -33.43 21.25 -5.05
N PHE A 152 -32.54 21.20 -6.04
CA PHE A 152 -31.11 21.31 -5.86
C PHE A 152 -30.81 22.75 -5.47
N GLY A 153 -31.01 23.06 -4.18
CA GLY A 153 -30.69 24.34 -3.59
C GLY A 153 -29.33 24.85 -4.07
N VAL A 154 -29.29 26.15 -4.37
CA VAL A 154 -28.15 26.90 -4.92
C VAL A 154 -26.84 26.47 -4.24
N VAL A 155 -26.00 25.73 -4.96
CA VAL A 155 -24.65 25.41 -4.50
C VAL A 155 -23.88 26.74 -4.44
N PRO A 156 -23.34 27.16 -3.29
CA PRO A 156 -22.64 28.43 -3.17
C PRO A 156 -21.41 28.43 -4.10
N THR A 157 -21.41 29.35 -5.06
CA THR A 157 -20.35 29.56 -6.06
C THR A 157 -19.05 30.16 -5.51
N SER A 158 -18.90 30.25 -4.19
CA SER A 158 -17.76 30.91 -3.55
C SER A 158 -16.56 30.01 -3.26
N PHE A 159 -16.55 28.74 -3.68
CA PHE A 159 -15.31 27.96 -3.69
C PHE A 159 -14.50 28.26 -4.96
N GLN A 160 -14.04 29.51 -5.09
CA GLN A 160 -12.93 29.84 -5.99
C GLN A 160 -11.65 29.58 -5.20
N PRO A 161 -10.86 28.53 -5.51
CA PRO A 161 -9.53 28.39 -4.94
C PRO A 161 -8.69 29.54 -5.48
N GLU A 162 -8.59 30.61 -4.70
CA GLU A 162 -7.77 31.77 -5.01
C GLU A 162 -6.33 31.31 -5.32
N ALA A 163 -5.72 31.97 -6.30
CA ALA A 163 -4.41 31.65 -6.88
C ALA A 163 -3.25 31.58 -5.87
N GLU A 164 -3.48 31.94 -4.60
CA GLU A 164 -2.52 31.86 -3.50
C GLU A 164 -2.09 30.41 -3.18
N PHE A 165 -2.96 29.40 -3.36
CA PHE A 165 -2.55 28.00 -3.16
C PHE A 165 -1.52 27.54 -4.18
N SER A 166 -1.52 28.11 -5.40
CA SER A 166 -0.52 27.78 -6.42
C SER A 166 0.86 28.38 -6.11
N ALA A 167 0.89 29.57 -5.49
CA ALA A 167 2.13 30.24 -5.09
C ALA A 167 2.84 29.51 -3.92
N TYR A 168 2.08 29.00 -2.95
CA TYR A 168 2.64 28.20 -1.86
C TYR A 168 3.26 26.88 -2.33
N SER A 169 2.67 26.23 -3.35
CA SER A 169 3.25 24.99 -3.90
C SER A 169 4.58 25.21 -4.64
N ARG A 170 4.78 26.37 -5.27
CA ARG A 170 6.03 26.70 -5.98
C ARG A 170 7.16 27.15 -5.04
N ALA A 171 6.85 27.71 -3.88
CA ALA A 171 7.87 28.09 -2.90
C ALA A 171 8.32 26.90 -2.03
N ALA A 172 7.43 25.95 -1.74
CA ALA A 172 7.76 24.75 -0.97
C ALA A 172 8.50 23.68 -1.79
N ILE A 173 8.26 23.63 -3.10
CA ILE A 173 8.99 22.77 -4.03
C ILE A 173 10.00 23.67 -4.73
N GLY A 174 11.18 23.85 -4.13
CA GLY A 174 12.23 24.71 -4.65
C GLY A 174 12.38 24.56 -6.17
N GLY A 175 12.05 25.62 -6.89
CA GLY A 175 12.18 25.71 -8.34
C GLY A 175 13.64 25.62 -8.75
N ILE A 176 14.15 24.40 -8.90
CA ILE A 176 15.40 24.15 -9.59
C ILE A 176 15.03 24.04 -11.06
N ASP A 177 15.25 25.12 -11.81
CA ASP A 177 15.15 25.11 -13.26
C ASP A 177 16.09 24.03 -13.84
N PRO A 178 15.58 23.05 -14.61
CA PRO A 178 16.40 21.96 -15.15
C PRO A 178 17.44 22.41 -16.19
N ILE A 179 17.43 23.69 -16.59
CA ILE A 179 18.31 24.23 -17.64
C ILE A 179 19.66 24.72 -17.07
N SER A 180 19.78 24.96 -15.76
CA SER A 180 21.02 25.51 -15.19
C SER A 180 22.13 24.47 -14.92
N LYS A 181 21.82 23.17 -14.94
CA LYS A 181 22.83 22.10 -14.67
C LYS A 181 23.76 21.81 -15.85
N SER A 182 23.39 22.13 -17.09
CA SER A 182 24.26 21.87 -18.25
C SER A 182 25.43 22.86 -18.37
N ALA A 183 25.35 24.04 -17.75
CA ALA A 183 26.43 25.02 -17.79
C ALA A 183 27.59 24.71 -16.83
N VAL A 184 27.34 23.97 -15.75
CA VAL A 184 28.37 23.68 -14.73
C VAL A 184 29.29 22.52 -15.14
N PHE A 185 28.85 21.62 -16.02
CA PHE A 185 29.66 20.47 -16.44
C PHE A 185 30.70 20.78 -17.53
N GLN A 186 30.57 21.89 -18.26
CA GLN A 186 31.55 22.24 -19.30
C GLN A 186 32.84 22.89 -18.77
N GLN A 187 32.87 23.33 -17.50
CA GLN A 187 34.04 24.02 -16.94
C GLN A 187 35.05 23.09 -16.26
N VAL A 188 34.73 21.81 -16.08
CA VAL A 188 35.61 20.84 -15.40
C VAL A 188 36.55 20.11 -16.38
N GLU A 189 36.22 20.05 -17.67
CA GLU A 189 37.08 19.36 -18.66
C GLU A 189 38.27 20.19 -19.17
N SER A 190 38.31 21.50 -18.96
CA SER A 190 39.41 22.35 -19.47
C SER A 190 40.59 22.52 -18.51
N VAL A 191 40.51 21.99 -17.28
CA VAL A 191 41.60 22.07 -16.29
C VAL A 191 42.45 20.78 -16.25
N ALA A 192 42.07 19.76 -17.04
CA ALA A 192 42.72 18.45 -17.05
C ALA A 192 43.62 18.17 -18.28
N LYS A 193 44.11 19.21 -18.97
CA LYS A 193 45.10 19.07 -20.05
C LYS A 193 46.33 19.93 -19.82
#